data_AF-A0A5B0E613-F1
#
_entry.id   AF-A0A5B0E613-F1
#
_cell.length_a   1.000
_cell.length_b   1.000
_cell.length_c   1.000
_cell.angle_alpha   90.00
_cell.angle_beta   90.00
_cell.angle_gamma   90.00
#
_symmetry.space_group_name_H-M   'P 1'
#
loop_
_entity.id
_entity.type
_entity.pdbx_description
1 polymer ?
#
loop_
_entity_poly.entity_id
_entity_poly.type
_entity_poly.pdbx_seq_one_letter_code
_entity_poly.pdbx_strand_id
1 'polypeptide(L)'
;MSRIYLCHSLSHGTSAHGSALGDGSNAIFKTHGWQWARTRSAWYVPESKGRDAADSQKAAAISKSLERAGHHVSDWTTTNPAELQQLATGYENRIQEAKAFITQERDRGAHGSALAISSETSAIAELSSKLDVLHKQLLLFGTFRLDLFDSSTVRYGDHVRTEASWMRVVRTGNQSVSVLDPSGRQISIAWGRITAAKSGWTGQ
;
A
#
# COMPACT_ATOMS: atom_id res chain seq x y z
N MET A 1 -10.28 3.00 24.65
CA MET A 1 -10.64 2.02 23.60
C MET A 1 -10.22 2.61 22.26
N SER A 2 -9.36 1.92 21.53
CA SER A 2 -8.73 2.43 20.30
C SER A 2 -8.78 1.37 19.20
N ARG A 3 -8.76 1.82 17.95
CA ARG A 3 -8.62 0.95 16.79
C ARG A 3 -7.15 0.84 16.43
N ILE A 4 -6.60 -0.37 16.50
CA ILE A 4 -5.18 -0.65 16.30
C ILE A 4 -5.00 -1.42 15.00
N TYR A 5 -4.00 -1.03 14.21
CA TYR A 5 -3.67 -1.60 12.92
C TYR A 5 -2.29 -2.25 12.99
N LEU A 6 -2.19 -3.52 12.64
CA LEU A 6 -0.93 -4.27 12.60
C LEU A 6 -0.48 -4.45 11.15
N CYS A 7 0.79 -4.16 10.88
CA CYS A 7 1.37 -4.19 9.54
C CYS A 7 2.74 -4.88 9.58
N HIS A 8 3.04 -5.72 8.60
CA HIS A 8 4.38 -6.29 8.40
C HIS A 8 4.88 -5.99 6.99
N SER A 9 6.15 -5.58 6.88
CA SER A 9 6.87 -5.60 5.61
C SER A 9 8.29 -6.10 5.82
N LEU A 10 8.88 -6.72 4.79
CA LEU A 10 10.26 -7.21 4.87
C LEU A 10 11.27 -6.08 5.12
N SER A 11 11.04 -4.88 4.58
CA SER A 11 11.95 -3.73 4.71
C SER A 11 11.78 -2.94 6.02
N HIS A 12 10.56 -2.90 6.58
CA HIS A 12 10.26 -2.13 7.79
C HIS A 12 10.02 -2.99 9.04
N GLY A 13 9.85 -4.30 8.90
CA GLY A 13 9.51 -5.23 9.96
C GLY A 13 8.03 -5.13 10.37
N THR A 14 7.70 -5.66 11.54
CA THR A 14 6.34 -5.59 12.10
C THR A 14 6.13 -4.31 12.89
N SER A 15 5.02 -3.63 12.63
CA SER A 15 4.62 -2.37 13.27
C SER A 15 3.13 -2.32 13.60
N ALA A 16 2.76 -1.46 14.55
CA ALA A 16 1.39 -1.23 14.99
C ALA A 16 1.10 0.26 15.13
N HIS A 17 -0.08 0.65 14.68
CA HIS A 17 -0.52 2.05 14.55
C HIS A 17 -1.89 2.23 15.18
N GLY A 18 -2.27 3.48 15.48
CA GLY A 18 -3.61 3.82 15.99
C GLY A 18 -3.79 3.73 17.51
N SER A 19 -2.73 3.44 18.28
CA SER A 19 -2.77 3.60 19.73
C SER A 19 -2.79 5.09 20.13
N ALA A 20 -3.56 5.44 21.14
CA ALA A 20 -3.65 6.79 21.70
C ALA A 20 -3.01 6.87 23.09
N LEU A 21 -2.55 8.07 23.48
CA LEU A 21 -2.03 8.27 24.83
C LEU A 21 -3.12 7.98 25.87
N GLY A 22 -2.79 7.14 26.85
CA GLY A 22 -3.71 6.80 27.95
C GLY A 22 -4.76 5.75 27.60
N ASP A 23 -4.72 5.14 26.41
CA ASP A 23 -5.72 4.15 25.99
C ASP A 23 -5.55 2.75 26.58
N GLY A 24 -4.48 2.51 27.35
CA GLY A 24 -4.15 1.23 27.98
C GLY A 24 -3.26 0.31 27.12
N SER A 25 -3.10 0.57 25.83
CA SER A 25 -2.37 -0.30 24.90
C SER A 25 -0.86 -0.35 25.16
N ASN A 26 -0.29 0.72 25.73
CA ASN A 26 1.15 0.84 26.02
C ASN A 26 1.69 -0.30 26.88
N ALA A 27 0.98 -0.65 27.96
CA ALA A 27 1.39 -1.74 28.84
C ALA A 27 1.42 -3.08 28.08
N ILE A 28 0.41 -3.30 27.22
CA ILE A 28 0.26 -4.52 26.43
C ILE A 28 1.41 -4.63 25.42
N PHE A 29 1.69 -3.56 24.67
CA PHE A 29 2.81 -3.55 23.73
C PHE A 29 4.16 -3.83 24.41
N LYS A 30 4.43 -3.18 25.54
CA LYS A 30 5.67 -3.40 26.30
C LYS A 30 5.81 -4.84 26.81
N THR A 31 4.73 -5.46 27.30
CA THR A 31 4.73 -6.87 27.74
C THR A 31 5.10 -7.82 26.59
N HIS A 32 4.70 -7.50 25.36
CA HIS A 32 5.04 -8.29 24.17
C HIS A 32 6.39 -7.91 23.54
N GLY A 33 7.18 -7.05 24.20
CA GLY A 33 8.51 -6.65 23.72
C GLY A 33 8.52 -5.67 22.55
N TRP A 34 7.40 -4.99 22.29
CA TRP A 34 7.32 -3.96 21.27
C TRP A 34 7.95 -2.65 21.77
N GLN A 35 8.56 -1.90 20.86
CA GLN A 35 9.20 -0.63 21.15
C GLN A 35 8.46 0.52 20.45
N TRP A 36 8.46 1.70 21.08
CA TRP A 36 7.85 2.89 20.50
C TRP A 36 8.84 3.66 19.62
N ALA A 37 8.53 3.79 18.34
CA ALA A 37 9.28 4.64 17.41
C ALA A 37 8.68 6.05 17.41
N ARG A 38 9.36 7.00 18.06
CA ARG A 38 8.92 8.41 18.12
C ARG A 38 8.76 9.06 16.75
N THR A 39 9.62 8.73 15.79
CA THR A 39 9.60 9.33 14.45
C THR A 39 8.41 8.88 13.60
N ARG A 40 7.89 7.68 13.83
CA ARG A 40 6.73 7.12 13.09
C ARG A 40 5.44 7.17 13.89
N SER A 41 5.53 7.59 15.17
CA SER A 41 4.43 7.52 16.14
C SER A 41 3.75 6.14 16.13
N ALA A 42 4.58 5.09 16.16
CA ALA A 42 4.13 3.72 15.99
C ALA A 42 4.91 2.76 16.90
N TRP A 43 4.28 1.65 17.27
CA TRP A 43 4.95 0.53 17.90
C TRP A 43 5.62 -0.34 16.84
N TYR A 44 6.76 -0.93 17.15
CA TYR A 44 7.44 -1.87 16.26
C TYR A 44 8.07 -3.03 17.03
N VAL A 45 8.28 -4.14 16.33
CA VAL A 45 9.02 -5.28 16.83
C VAL A 45 10.51 -5.09 16.48
N PRO A 46 11.42 -5.01 17.46
CA PRO A 46 12.86 -4.92 17.19
C PRO A 46 13.36 -6.13 16.38
N GLU A 47 14.31 -5.89 15.47
CA GLU A 47 14.97 -6.93 14.65
C GLU A 47 14.03 -7.77 13.75
N SER A 48 12.82 -7.29 13.49
CA SER A 48 11.81 -7.97 12.63
C SER A 48 12.02 -7.79 11.13
N LYS A 49 13.05 -7.05 10.72
CA LYS A 49 13.34 -6.83 9.30
C LYS A 49 13.89 -8.11 8.67
N GLY A 50 13.36 -8.49 7.51
CA GLY A 50 13.78 -9.68 6.77
C GLY A 50 13.36 -11.02 7.39
N ARG A 51 12.37 -11.05 8.31
CA ARG A 51 11.85 -12.28 8.93
C ARG A 51 10.32 -12.36 8.83
N ASP A 52 9.78 -13.19 7.94
CA ASP A 52 8.31 -13.30 7.76
C ASP A 52 7.61 -14.15 8.86
N ALA A 53 8.17 -15.32 9.19
CA ALA A 53 7.45 -16.33 9.97
C ALA A 53 7.45 -16.08 11.49
N ALA A 54 8.55 -15.57 12.05
CA ALA A 54 8.68 -15.32 13.49
C ALA A 54 7.86 -14.10 13.95
N ASP A 55 7.59 -13.17 13.03
CA ASP A 55 6.95 -11.90 13.35
C ASP A 55 5.43 -11.94 13.20
N SER A 56 4.93 -12.84 12.35
CA SER A 56 3.50 -13.19 12.27
C SER A 56 2.98 -13.77 13.59
N GLN A 57 3.77 -14.59 14.28
CA GLN A 57 3.40 -15.15 15.59
C GLN A 57 3.35 -14.08 16.69
N LYS A 58 4.32 -13.16 16.72
CA LYS A 58 4.32 -12.03 17.66
C LYS A 58 3.14 -11.10 17.44
N ALA A 59 2.80 -10.83 16.17
CA ALA A 59 1.62 -10.04 15.82
C ALA A 59 0.32 -10.72 16.27
N ALA A 60 0.16 -12.02 16.01
CA ALA A 60 -1.01 -12.77 16.46
C ALA A 60 -1.16 -12.80 18.00
N ALA A 61 -0.05 -12.90 18.72
CA ALA A 61 -0.04 -12.89 20.18
C ALA A 61 -0.47 -11.53 20.77
N ILE A 62 0.00 -10.42 20.19
CA ILE A 62 -0.40 -9.09 20.63
C ILE A 62 -1.85 -8.80 20.25
N SER A 63 -2.33 -9.22 19.06
CA SER A 63 -3.73 -9.03 18.64
C SER A 63 -4.70 -9.55 19.70
N LYS A 64 -4.51 -10.81 20.13
CA LYS A 64 -5.34 -11.44 21.16
C LYS A 64 -5.31 -10.68 22.49
N SER A 65 -4.17 -10.11 22.84
CA SER A 65 -4.01 -9.37 24.09
C SER A 65 -4.69 -8.00 24.03
N LEU A 66 -4.60 -7.32 22.89
CA LEU A 66 -5.27 -6.05 22.63
C LEU A 66 -6.80 -6.22 22.59
N GLU A 67 -7.29 -7.26 21.92
CA GLU A 67 -8.72 -7.59 21.87
C GLU A 67 -9.29 -7.90 23.26
N ARG A 68 -8.57 -8.68 24.08
CA ARG A 68 -8.96 -8.96 25.48
C ARG A 68 -9.03 -7.70 26.34
N ALA A 69 -8.22 -6.69 26.03
CA ALA A 69 -8.26 -5.39 26.68
C ALA A 69 -9.32 -4.44 26.10
N GLY A 70 -10.14 -4.92 25.15
CA GLY A 70 -11.23 -4.16 24.55
C GLY A 70 -10.80 -3.25 23.39
N HIS A 71 -9.58 -3.37 22.87
CA HIS A 71 -9.19 -2.66 21.65
C HIS A 71 -9.69 -3.39 20.41
N HIS A 72 -10.04 -2.62 19.38
CA HIS A 72 -10.42 -3.19 18.09
C HIS A 72 -9.17 -3.36 17.24
N VAL A 73 -8.72 -4.60 17.03
CA VAL A 73 -7.60 -4.89 16.14
C VAL A 73 -8.16 -5.10 14.74
N SER A 74 -7.68 -4.32 13.76
CA SER A 74 -8.06 -4.53 12.35
C SER A 74 -7.06 -5.48 11.72
N ASP A 75 -7.57 -6.38 10.88
CA ASP A 75 -6.83 -7.55 10.41
C ASP A 75 -5.47 -7.23 9.77
N TRP A 76 -4.55 -8.13 10.12
CA TRP A 76 -3.20 -8.27 9.63
C TRP A 76 -3.14 -8.18 8.11
N THR A 77 -2.47 -7.15 7.59
CA THR A 77 -2.18 -7.05 6.16
C THR A 77 -0.70 -7.40 5.97
N THR A 78 -0.39 -8.65 5.58
CA THR A 78 0.88 -9.02 4.94
C THR A 78 0.90 -8.38 3.57
N THR A 79 1.14 -7.08 3.50
CA THR A 79 1.43 -6.47 2.20
C THR A 79 2.21 -5.19 2.45
N ASN A 80 3.40 -5.15 1.88
CA ASN A 80 4.17 -3.91 1.75
C ASN A 80 3.24 -2.82 1.19
N PRO A 81 3.22 -1.59 1.73
CA PRO A 81 2.40 -0.53 1.14
C PRO A 81 2.69 -0.30 -0.36
N ALA A 82 3.91 -0.59 -0.82
CA ALA A 82 4.24 -0.63 -2.25
C ALA A 82 3.47 -1.71 -3.01
N GLU A 83 3.34 -2.91 -2.43
CA GLU A 83 2.59 -4.02 -3.00
C GLU A 83 1.07 -3.74 -2.96
N LEU A 84 0.55 -3.09 -1.91
CA LEU A 84 -0.84 -2.63 -1.86
C LEU A 84 -1.10 -1.60 -2.96
N GLN A 85 -0.16 -0.67 -3.18
CA GLN A 85 -0.25 0.30 -4.25
C GLN A 85 -0.10 -0.33 -5.63
N GLN A 86 0.75 -1.34 -5.80
CA GLN A 86 0.87 -2.12 -7.03
C GLN A 86 -0.43 -2.90 -7.32
N LEU A 87 -1.03 -3.53 -6.31
CA LEU A 87 -2.31 -4.21 -6.41
C LEU A 87 -3.43 -3.22 -6.76
N ALA A 88 -3.50 -2.07 -6.08
CA ALA A 88 -4.46 -1.01 -6.39
C ALA A 88 -4.29 -0.51 -7.84
N THR A 89 -3.05 -0.27 -8.26
CA THR A 89 -2.72 0.12 -9.64
C THR A 89 -3.13 -0.96 -10.65
N GLY A 90 -2.95 -2.24 -10.30
CA GLY A 90 -3.39 -3.38 -11.11
C GLY A 90 -4.90 -3.45 -11.27
N TYR A 91 -5.66 -3.27 -10.19
CA TYR A 91 -7.12 -3.22 -10.23
C TYR A 91 -7.62 -2.00 -11.02
N GLU A 92 -7.01 -0.83 -10.83
CA GLU A 92 -7.31 0.37 -11.62
C GLU A 92 -7.11 0.13 -13.12
N ASN A 93 -5.97 -0.45 -13.52
CA ASN A 93 -5.70 -0.76 -14.93
C ASN A 93 -6.75 -1.74 -15.49
N ARG A 94 -7.06 -2.84 -14.78
CA ARG A 94 -8.06 -3.81 -15.26
C ARG A 94 -9.47 -3.23 -15.36
N ILE A 95 -9.85 -2.34 -14.44
CA ILE A 95 -11.12 -1.59 -14.51
C ILE A 95 -11.14 -0.69 -15.74
N GLN A 96 -10.03 -0.01 -16.06
CA GLN A 96 -9.94 0.83 -17.26
C GLN A 96 -10.03 0.00 -18.55
N GLU A 97 -9.34 -1.14 -18.61
CA GLU A 97 -9.42 -2.08 -19.73
C GLU A 97 -10.84 -2.62 -19.93
N ALA A 98 -11.51 -3.02 -18.84
CA ALA A 98 -12.90 -3.49 -18.88
C ALA A 98 -13.86 -2.39 -19.39
N LYS A 99 -13.68 -1.14 -18.94
CA LYS A 99 -14.47 0.01 -19.41
C LYS A 99 -14.23 0.32 -20.88
N ALA A 100 -12.99 0.23 -21.34
CA ALA A 100 -12.63 0.43 -22.74
C ALA A 100 -13.27 -0.65 -23.63
N PHE A 101 -13.21 -1.91 -23.21
CA PHE A 101 -13.88 -3.03 -23.90
C PHE A 101 -15.40 -2.81 -24.01
N ILE A 102 -16.08 -2.48 -22.90
CA ILE A 102 -17.53 -2.23 -22.90
C ILE A 102 -17.88 -1.08 -23.86
N THR A 103 -17.06 -0.04 -23.92
CA THR A 103 -17.25 1.11 -24.83
C THR A 103 -17.11 0.67 -26.28
N GLN A 104 -16.04 -0.07 -26.60
CA GLN A 104 -15.80 -0.61 -27.94
C GLN A 104 -16.94 -1.51 -28.44
N GLU A 105 -17.46 -2.40 -27.60
CA GLU A 105 -18.56 -3.30 -27.97
C GLU A 105 -19.90 -2.57 -28.16
N ARG A 106 -20.11 -1.47 -27.44
CA ARG A 106 -21.26 -0.57 -27.68
C ARG A 106 -21.15 0.11 -29.03
N ASP A 107 -19.98 0.64 -29.37
CA ASP A 107 -19.73 1.34 -30.64
C ASP A 107 -19.85 0.41 -31.86
N ARG A 108 -19.52 -0.87 -31.70
CA ARG A 108 -19.69 -1.91 -32.74
C ARG A 108 -21.15 -2.36 -32.93
N GLY A 109 -22.10 -1.75 -32.22
CA GLY A 109 -23.53 -2.05 -32.36
C GLY A 109 -24.00 -3.24 -31.52
N ALA A 110 -23.45 -3.43 -30.32
CA ALA A 110 -23.89 -4.44 -29.34
C ALA A 110 -23.98 -5.88 -29.87
N HIS A 111 -23.13 -6.24 -30.85
CA HIS A 111 -22.99 -7.62 -31.32
C HIS A 111 -22.02 -8.44 -30.44
N GLY A 112 -21.31 -7.79 -29.52
CA GLY A 112 -20.70 -8.46 -28.38
C GLY A 112 -21.78 -9.18 -27.60
N SER A 113 -21.58 -10.48 -27.37
CA SER A 113 -22.48 -11.29 -26.54
C SER A 113 -22.82 -10.50 -25.28
N ALA A 114 -24.09 -10.17 -25.06
CA ALA A 114 -24.53 -9.39 -23.91
C ALA A 114 -24.02 -9.98 -22.58
N LEU A 115 -23.73 -11.29 -22.57
CA LEU A 115 -23.06 -12.00 -21.49
C LEU A 115 -21.63 -11.52 -21.22
N ALA A 116 -20.84 -11.20 -22.24
CA ALA A 116 -19.49 -10.66 -22.09
C ALA A 116 -19.51 -9.25 -21.47
N ILE A 117 -20.42 -8.38 -21.94
CA ILE A 117 -20.62 -7.04 -21.35
C ILE A 117 -21.07 -7.16 -19.89
N SER A 118 -22.01 -8.07 -19.59
CA SER A 118 -22.48 -8.32 -18.23
C SER A 118 -21.36 -8.86 -17.34
N SER A 119 -20.52 -9.75 -17.85
CA SER A 119 -19.36 -10.30 -17.12
C SER A 119 -18.35 -9.21 -16.77
N GLU A 120 -17.97 -8.38 -17.73
CA GLU A 120 -17.02 -7.27 -17.51
C GLU A 120 -17.60 -6.21 -16.56
N THR A 121 -18.91 -5.97 -16.60
CA THR A 121 -19.58 -5.06 -15.66
C THR A 121 -19.52 -5.58 -14.22
N SER A 122 -19.75 -6.88 -14.01
CA SER A 122 -19.59 -7.52 -12.70
C SER A 122 -18.15 -7.49 -12.21
N ALA A 123 -17.18 -7.73 -13.11
CA ALA A 123 -15.75 -7.65 -12.79
C ALA A 123 -15.35 -6.22 -12.35
N ILE A 124 -15.87 -5.18 -13.01
CA ILE A 124 -15.65 -3.79 -12.61
C ILE A 124 -16.19 -3.55 -11.19
N ALA A 125 -17.41 -4.02 -10.87
CA ALA A 125 -18.00 -3.83 -9.55
C ALA A 125 -17.17 -4.50 -8.45
N GLU A 126 -16.73 -5.73 -8.68
CA GLU A 126 -15.90 -6.49 -7.74
C GLU A 126 -14.53 -5.83 -7.52
N LEU A 127 -13.83 -5.48 -8.61
CA LEU A 127 -12.52 -4.83 -8.54
C LEU A 127 -12.60 -3.44 -7.91
N SER A 128 -13.67 -2.69 -8.17
CA SER A 128 -13.90 -1.38 -7.54
C SER A 128 -14.09 -1.51 -6.03
N SER A 129 -14.80 -2.55 -5.57
CA SER A 129 -14.94 -2.84 -4.14
C SER A 129 -13.61 -3.21 -3.50
N LYS A 130 -12.78 -4.02 -4.18
CA LYS A 130 -11.43 -4.37 -3.70
C LYS A 130 -10.51 -3.15 -3.66
N LEU A 131 -10.62 -2.28 -4.67
CA LEU A 131 -9.85 -1.04 -4.74
C LEU A 131 -10.19 -0.07 -3.60
N ASP A 132 -11.48 0.07 -3.24
CA ASP A 132 -11.91 0.90 -2.11
C ASP A 132 -11.31 0.40 -0.77
N VAL A 133 -11.24 -0.91 -0.57
CA VAL A 133 -10.58 -1.51 0.60
C VAL A 133 -9.08 -1.19 0.61
N LEU A 134 -8.39 -1.37 -0.52
CA LEU A 134 -6.96 -1.07 -0.65
C LEU A 134 -6.68 0.43 -0.45
N HIS A 135 -7.50 1.33 -1.00
CA HIS A 135 -7.36 2.76 -0.82
C HIS A 135 -7.57 3.17 0.64
N LYS A 136 -8.52 2.56 1.36
CA LYS A 136 -8.69 2.77 2.80
C LYS A 136 -7.47 2.31 3.60
N GLN A 137 -6.89 1.16 3.23
CA GLN A 137 -5.65 0.67 3.83
C GLN A 137 -4.48 1.61 3.52
N LEU A 138 -4.33 2.07 2.28
CA LEU A 138 -3.31 3.05 1.86
C LEU A 138 -3.48 4.42 2.52
N LEU A 139 -4.71 4.89 2.73
CA LEU A 139 -4.99 6.12 3.48
C LEU A 139 -4.55 5.99 4.93
N LEU A 140 -4.79 4.83 5.56
CA LEU A 140 -4.25 4.52 6.88
C LEU A 140 -2.72 4.62 6.88
N PHE A 141 -2.04 4.08 5.86
CA PHE A 141 -0.58 4.27 5.70
C PHE A 141 -0.19 5.74 5.40
N GLY A 142 -0.98 6.50 4.64
CA GLY A 142 -0.71 7.90 4.30
C GLY A 142 -0.81 8.86 5.49
N THR A 143 -1.70 8.56 6.44
CA THR A 143 -1.77 9.28 7.74
C THR A 143 -0.57 9.01 8.64
N PHE A 144 0.10 7.86 8.48
CA PHE A 144 1.30 7.49 9.22
C PHE A 144 2.49 7.49 8.27
N ARG A 145 3.17 8.63 8.05
CA ARG A 145 4.34 8.77 7.15
C ARG A 145 5.26 7.53 7.13
N LEU A 146 4.92 6.59 6.27
CA LEU A 146 5.67 5.42 5.91
C LEU A 146 6.02 5.66 4.46
N ASP A 147 7.31 5.59 4.16
CA ASP A 147 7.78 5.65 2.79
C ASP A 147 7.16 4.44 2.06
N LEU A 148 6.05 4.68 1.34
CA LEU A 148 5.30 3.64 0.62
C LEU A 148 6.16 2.96 -0.45
N PHE A 149 7.27 3.59 -0.82
CA PHE A 149 8.22 3.15 -1.82
C PHE A 149 9.62 3.28 -1.25
N ASP A 150 10.51 2.40 -1.68
CA ASP A 150 11.94 2.47 -1.39
C ASP A 150 12.75 1.92 -2.57
N SER A 151 14.07 1.90 -2.42
CA SER A 151 15.00 1.40 -3.44
C SER A 151 14.86 -0.10 -3.76
N SER A 152 14.11 -0.87 -2.98
CA SER A 152 13.81 -2.28 -3.26
C SER A 152 12.55 -2.45 -4.12
N THR A 153 11.62 -1.49 -4.04
CA THR A 153 10.30 -1.53 -4.71
C THR A 153 10.25 -0.80 -6.05
N VAL A 154 11.14 0.18 -6.24
CA VAL A 154 11.26 0.97 -7.47
C VAL A 154 12.66 0.74 -8.03
N ARG A 155 12.75 0.54 -9.35
CA ARG A 155 14.00 0.26 -10.05
C ARG A 155 14.28 1.30 -11.13
N TYR A 156 15.52 1.28 -11.63
CA TYR A 156 15.90 2.06 -12.81
C TYR A 156 14.99 1.71 -14.00
N GLY A 157 14.48 2.74 -14.68
CA GLY A 157 13.60 2.59 -15.83
C GLY A 157 12.12 2.46 -15.49
N ASP A 158 11.76 2.23 -14.22
CA ASP A 158 10.37 2.30 -13.78
C ASP A 158 9.84 3.72 -13.92
N HIS A 159 8.52 3.87 -13.86
CA HIS A 159 7.89 5.18 -13.77
C HIS A 159 7.23 5.34 -12.41
N VAL A 160 7.45 6.48 -11.79
CA VAL A 160 6.84 6.84 -10.53
C VAL A 160 5.99 8.07 -10.71
N ARG A 161 4.93 8.18 -9.92
CA ARG A 161 4.01 9.29 -9.95
C ARG A 161 4.06 10.04 -8.63
N THR A 162 4.08 11.36 -8.73
CA THR A 162 3.70 12.26 -7.64
C THR A 162 2.28 12.78 -7.89
N GLU A 163 1.76 13.64 -7.02
CA GLU A 163 0.42 14.22 -7.19
C GLU A 163 0.16 14.79 -8.60
N ALA A 164 1.19 15.28 -9.29
CA ALA A 164 1.08 15.98 -10.57
C ALA A 164 1.32 15.12 -11.83
N SER A 165 2.31 14.20 -11.85
CA SER A 165 2.74 13.57 -13.12
C SER A 165 3.49 12.25 -12.92
N TRP A 166 3.42 11.38 -13.95
CA TRP A 166 4.29 10.22 -14.11
C TRP A 166 5.66 10.65 -14.63
N MET A 167 6.73 10.09 -14.06
CA MET A 167 8.11 10.44 -14.35
C MET A 167 8.98 9.20 -14.35
N ARG A 168 9.94 9.15 -15.28
CA ARG A 168 10.82 7.99 -15.43
C ARG A 168 11.94 8.01 -14.41
N VAL A 169 12.11 6.92 -13.68
CA VAL A 169 13.18 6.71 -12.71
C VAL A 169 14.50 6.50 -13.44
N VAL A 170 15.49 7.32 -13.10
CA VAL A 170 16.85 7.24 -13.65
C VAL A 170 17.89 6.87 -12.60
N ARG A 171 17.55 6.92 -11.33
CA ARG A 171 18.41 6.43 -10.24
C ARG A 171 17.61 6.23 -8.98
N THR A 172 17.93 5.19 -8.21
CA THR A 172 17.40 5.00 -6.86
C THR A 172 18.48 5.30 -5.83
N GLY A 173 18.08 5.87 -4.71
CA GLY A 173 18.93 6.14 -3.56
C GLY A 173 18.25 5.73 -2.26
N ASN A 174 18.97 5.79 -1.16
CA ASN A 174 18.46 5.28 0.11
C ASN A 174 17.29 6.10 0.68
N GLN A 175 17.16 7.38 0.30
CA GLN A 175 16.13 8.30 0.82
C GLN A 175 15.31 8.97 -0.28
N SER A 176 15.67 8.78 -1.54
CA SER A 176 15.03 9.43 -2.66
C SER A 176 15.20 8.64 -3.94
N VAL A 177 14.37 8.97 -4.92
CA VAL A 177 14.50 8.53 -6.30
C VAL A 177 14.80 9.73 -7.19
N SER A 178 15.75 9.58 -8.10
CA SER A 178 15.93 10.54 -9.19
C SER A 178 15.05 10.15 -10.36
N VAL A 179 14.31 11.12 -10.87
CA VAL A 179 13.44 10.96 -12.02
C VAL A 179 13.71 12.02 -13.07
N LEU A 180 13.31 11.74 -14.31
CA LEU A 180 13.20 12.75 -15.36
C LEU A 180 11.81 13.35 -15.31
N ASP A 181 11.74 14.67 -15.12
CA ASP A 181 10.49 15.41 -15.25
C ASP A 181 10.05 15.51 -16.74
N PRO A 182 8.83 16.01 -17.02
CA PRO A 182 8.36 16.17 -18.40
C PRO A 182 9.21 17.11 -19.27
N SER A 183 10.03 17.98 -18.67
CA SER A 183 11.00 18.83 -19.37
C SER A 183 12.32 18.14 -19.68
N GLY A 184 12.49 16.87 -19.27
CA GLY A 184 13.71 16.10 -19.42
C GLY A 184 14.78 16.43 -18.36
N ARG A 185 14.45 17.22 -17.34
CA ARG A 185 15.36 17.56 -16.25
C ARG A 185 15.35 16.46 -15.19
N GLN A 186 16.54 16.08 -14.73
CA GLN A 186 16.66 15.18 -13.58
C GLN A 186 16.35 15.92 -12.28
N ILE A 187 15.39 15.40 -11.52
CA ILE A 187 14.99 15.90 -10.20
C ILE A 187 14.99 14.76 -9.17
N SER A 188 15.24 15.07 -7.90
CA SER A 188 15.21 14.10 -6.80
C SER A 188 13.90 14.22 -6.02
N ILE A 189 13.22 13.10 -5.80
CA ILE A 189 11.94 13.01 -5.12
C ILE A 189 12.10 12.10 -3.90
N ALA A 190 11.76 12.62 -2.72
CA ALA A 190 11.74 11.81 -1.50
C ALA A 190 10.72 10.67 -1.64
N TRP A 191 11.05 9.50 -1.11
CA TRP A 191 10.22 8.30 -1.24
C TRP A 191 8.75 8.53 -0.80
N GLY A 192 8.53 9.17 0.36
CA GLY A 192 7.18 9.51 0.82
C GLY A 192 6.39 10.53 -0.01
N ARG A 193 6.94 11.08 -1.10
CA ARG A 193 6.19 11.91 -2.08
C ARG A 193 5.69 11.12 -3.28
N ILE A 194 6.10 9.86 -3.42
CA ILE A 194 5.64 8.99 -4.49
C ILE A 194 4.28 8.43 -4.10
N THR A 195 3.31 8.60 -4.98
CA THR A 195 1.94 8.12 -4.79
C THR A 195 1.65 6.86 -5.60
N ALA A 196 2.43 6.56 -6.64
CA ALA A 196 2.33 5.30 -7.39
C ALA A 196 3.64 4.96 -8.12
N ALA A 197 3.83 3.69 -8.49
CA ALA A 197 4.93 3.23 -9.32
C ALA A 197 4.47 2.16 -10.33
N LYS A 198 5.07 2.13 -11.52
CA LYS A 198 4.81 1.18 -12.61
C LYS A 198 6.13 0.71 -13.21
N SER A 199 6.32 -0.59 -13.32
CA SER A 199 7.44 -1.19 -14.04
C SER A 199 7.10 -1.39 -15.52
N GLY A 200 8.11 -1.29 -16.39
CA GLY A 200 7.96 -1.62 -17.82
C GLY A 200 7.03 -0.72 -18.64
N TRP A 201 6.61 0.44 -18.13
CA TRP A 201 5.74 1.37 -18.87
C TRP A 201 6.53 2.06 -19.99
N THR A 202 6.14 1.79 -21.23
CA THR A 202 6.58 2.52 -22.43
C THR A 202 5.42 3.43 -22.84
N GLY A 203 5.48 4.70 -22.45
CA GLY A 203 4.34 5.63 -22.59
C GLY A 203 3.63 5.56 -23.93
N GLN A 204 2.31 5.38 -23.88
CA GLN A 204 1.35 5.83 -24.90
C GLN A 204 0.53 6.96 -24.29
#